data_AF-A0A348Y6V6-F1
#
_entry.id   AF-A0A348Y6V6-F1
#
_cell.length_a   1.000
_cell.length_b   1.000
_cell.length_c   1.000
_cell.angle_alpha   90.00
_cell.angle_beta   90.00
_cell.angle_gamma   90.00
#
_symmetry.space_group_name_H-M   'P 1'
#
loop_
_entity.id
_entity.type
_entity.pdbx_description
1 polymer ?
#
loop_
_entity_poly.entity_id
_entity_poly.type
_entity_poly.pdbx_seq_one_letter_code
_entity_poly.pdbx_strand_id
1 'polypeptide(L)'
;MMPSTRFNISQSYLYKLSVAVGFASILSITGCQSSAESSATPNQSTTSNPSLPVLSDMSQQTLKQQALRIQRALANNDFARITDDIHPTRGVRFSMYAYVRLDTDKVFSREQYAQYLQSK
;
A
#
# COMPACT_ATOMS: atom_id res chain seq x y z
N MET A 1 0.85 -20.65 50.56
CA MET A 1 0.28 -22.00 50.43
C MET A 1 -0.67 -21.98 49.24
N MET A 2 -0.58 -23.02 48.40
CA MET A 2 -1.06 -23.18 47.01
C MET A 2 -0.20 -22.59 45.88
N PRO A 3 0.01 -23.36 44.78
CA PRO A 3 1.22 -23.30 43.96
C PRO A 3 0.98 -23.09 42.45
N SER A 4 2.08 -22.96 41.70
CA SER A 4 2.30 -23.42 40.31
C SER A 4 1.28 -22.99 39.22
N THR A 5 1.71 -22.48 38.06
CA THR A 5 2.41 -23.29 37.06
C THR A 5 3.09 -22.39 36.04
N ARG A 6 4.40 -22.58 35.85
CA ARG A 6 5.16 -21.98 34.76
C ARG A 6 4.95 -22.81 33.49
N PHE A 7 4.43 -22.21 32.43
CA PHE A 7 4.44 -22.81 31.11
C PHE A 7 5.78 -22.53 30.44
N ASN A 8 6.63 -23.56 30.42
CA ASN A 8 7.85 -23.64 29.63
C ASN A 8 7.47 -24.40 28.35
N ILE A 9 7.52 -23.74 27.19
CA ILE A 9 7.39 -24.43 25.90
C ILE A 9 8.74 -24.29 25.19
N SER A 10 9.59 -25.26 25.50
CA SER A 10 10.69 -25.67 24.64
C SER A 10 10.09 -26.37 23.42
N GLN A 11 10.34 -25.86 22.22
CA GLN A 11 10.23 -26.70 21.03
C GLN A 11 11.29 -26.31 20.01
N SER A 12 12.43 -26.97 20.15
CA SER A 12 13.46 -27.17 19.14
C SER A 12 12.85 -27.85 17.90
N TYR A 13 13.00 -27.28 16.71
CA TYR A 13 13.05 -28.07 15.48
C TYR A 13 13.96 -27.40 14.45
N LEU A 14 15.21 -27.88 14.44
CA LEU A 14 16.11 -27.80 13.32
C LEU A 14 15.52 -28.62 12.17
N TYR A 15 15.04 -27.97 11.11
CA TYR A 15 14.81 -28.63 9.84
C TYR A 15 15.67 -27.95 8.76
N LYS A 16 16.93 -28.41 8.67
CA LYS A 16 17.71 -28.30 7.45
C LYS A 16 17.36 -29.53 6.61
N LEU A 17 16.65 -29.35 5.49
CA LEU A 17 16.61 -30.34 4.42
C LEU A 17 16.58 -29.59 3.09
N SER A 18 17.70 -29.71 2.39
CA SER A 18 17.90 -29.33 1.00
C SER A 18 17.13 -30.31 0.12
N VAL A 19 16.27 -29.81 -0.76
CA VAL A 19 15.82 -30.55 -1.95
C VAL A 19 15.70 -29.55 -3.10
N ALA A 20 16.68 -29.66 -4.01
CA ALA A 20 16.59 -29.11 -5.35
C ALA A 20 15.66 -30.00 -6.17
N VAL A 21 14.59 -29.44 -6.73
CA VAL A 21 13.90 -30.02 -7.89
C VAL A 21 13.52 -28.86 -8.81
N GLY A 22 14.10 -28.89 -10.01
CA GLY A 22 13.83 -27.91 -11.06
C GLY A 22 12.39 -28.00 -11.54
N PHE A 23 11.74 -26.85 -11.62
CA PHE A 23 10.51 -26.68 -12.38
C PHE A 23 10.84 -26.00 -13.71
N ALA A 24 11.18 -26.82 -14.70
CA ALA A 24 11.00 -26.45 -16.09
C ALA A 24 9.54 -26.72 -16.45
N SER A 25 8.74 -25.67 -16.57
CA SER A 25 7.42 -25.73 -17.19
C SER A 25 7.23 -24.47 -18.03
N ILE A 26 7.38 -24.70 -19.33
CA ILE A 26 7.19 -23.74 -20.41
C ILE A 26 5.68 -23.59 -20.58
N LEU A 27 5.13 -22.41 -20.27
CA LEU A 27 3.76 -22.04 -20.62
C LEU A 27 3.81 -21.20 -21.90
N SER A 28 3.51 -21.84 -23.03
CA SER A 28 3.28 -21.18 -24.31
C SER A 28 1.98 -20.39 -24.25
N ILE A 29 2.06 -19.05 -24.28
CA ILE A 29 0.89 -18.19 -24.44
C ILE A 29 0.66 -18.02 -25.94
N THR A 30 -0.29 -18.76 -26.50
CA THR A 30 -0.86 -18.44 -27.82
C THR A 30 -1.85 -17.30 -27.60
N GLY A 31 -1.56 -16.14 -28.18
CA GLY A 31 -2.33 -14.90 -28.01
C GLY A 31 -3.69 -14.96 -28.69
N CYS A 32 -4.71 -14.38 -28.04
CA CYS A 32 -5.98 -14.06 -28.68
C CYS A 32 -5.86 -12.67 -29.34
N GLN A 33 -5.93 -12.63 -30.66
CA GLN A 33 -6.13 -11.40 -31.45
C GLN A 33 -7.64 -11.18 -31.59
N SER A 34 -8.18 -10.14 -30.95
CA SER A 34 -9.53 -9.66 -31.23
C SER A 34 -9.43 -8.37 -32.03
N SER A 35 -9.70 -8.49 -33.32
CA SER A 35 -10.00 -7.39 -34.22
C SER A 35 -11.51 -7.13 -34.18
N ALA A 36 -11.89 -5.94 -33.72
CA ALA A 36 -13.18 -5.36 -34.01
C ALA A 36 -12.97 -3.86 -34.24
N GLU A 37 -12.77 -3.51 -35.51
CA GLU A 37 -13.00 -2.17 -36.01
C GLU A 37 -14.52 -2.00 -36.15
N SER A 38 -15.10 -1.03 -35.44
CA SER A 38 -16.45 -0.56 -35.70
C SER A 38 -16.55 0.94 -35.42
N SER A 39 -16.73 1.64 -36.53
CA SER A 39 -16.98 3.05 -36.73
C SER A 39 -18.26 3.57 -36.06
N ALA A 40 -18.21 4.73 -35.40
CA ALA A 40 -19.15 5.86 -35.51
C ALA A 40 -18.92 6.95 -34.43
N THR A 41 -18.91 8.21 -34.86
CA THR A 41 -18.79 9.48 -34.08
C THR A 41 -20.02 9.75 -33.20
N PRO A 42 -19.90 10.53 -32.09
CA PRO A 42 -20.45 11.89 -32.13
C PRO A 42 -19.67 12.95 -31.31
N ASN A 43 -19.88 14.22 -31.67
CA ASN A 43 -19.49 15.47 -31.00
C ASN A 43 -19.53 15.44 -29.45
N GLN A 44 -18.63 16.17 -28.76
CA GLN A 44 -18.91 17.48 -28.12
C GLN A 44 -17.79 17.94 -27.15
N SER A 45 -17.44 19.23 -27.24
CA SER A 45 -17.07 20.17 -26.16
C SER A 45 -15.86 19.92 -25.23
N THR A 46 -14.91 20.86 -25.35
CA THR A 46 -14.00 21.44 -24.34
C THR A 46 -14.09 20.90 -22.91
N THR A 47 -13.02 20.24 -22.44
CA THR A 47 -12.69 20.13 -21.02
C THR A 47 -11.22 20.48 -20.84
N SER A 48 -10.95 21.50 -20.04
CA SER A 48 -9.63 21.98 -19.64
C SER A 48 -8.75 20.82 -19.16
N ASN A 49 -7.70 20.48 -19.90
CA ASN A 49 -6.68 19.53 -19.47
C ASN A 49 -5.90 20.10 -18.29
N PRO A 50 -5.98 19.55 -17.07
CA PRO A 50 -4.91 19.77 -16.12
C PRO A 50 -3.70 19.02 -16.69
N SER A 51 -2.70 19.77 -17.16
CA SER A 51 -1.41 19.23 -17.57
C SER A 51 -0.85 18.37 -16.43
N LEU A 52 -0.96 17.04 -16.57
CA LEU A 52 -0.39 16.09 -15.63
C LEU A 52 1.13 16.32 -15.62
N PRO A 53 1.74 16.61 -14.46
CA PRO A 53 3.18 16.78 -14.39
C PRO A 53 3.86 15.47 -14.80
N VAL A 54 4.74 15.55 -15.81
CA VAL A 54 5.58 14.42 -16.23
C VAL A 54 6.48 14.04 -15.06
N LEU A 55 6.17 12.94 -14.38
CA LEU A 55 6.98 12.42 -13.28
C LEU A 55 8.30 11.87 -13.83
N SER A 56 9.43 12.37 -13.32
CA SER A 56 10.76 11.84 -13.64
C SER A 56 11.03 10.51 -12.92
N ASP A 57 11.95 9.71 -13.42
CA ASP A 57 12.32 8.43 -12.77
C ASP A 57 12.81 8.62 -11.32
N MET A 58 13.53 9.71 -11.04
CA MET A 58 13.95 10.05 -9.67
C MET A 58 12.77 10.32 -8.73
N SER A 59 11.72 10.96 -9.24
CA SER A 59 10.49 11.21 -8.47
C SER A 59 9.75 9.91 -8.16
N GLN A 60 9.69 8.97 -9.11
CA GLN A 60 9.08 7.65 -8.91
C GLN A 60 9.82 6.83 -7.84
N GLN A 61 11.16 6.84 -7.88
CA GLN A 61 11.96 6.12 -6.89
C GLN A 61 11.79 6.71 -5.49
N THR A 62 11.70 8.04 -5.37
CA THR A 62 11.45 8.71 -4.08
C THR A 62 10.08 8.33 -3.52
N LEU A 63 9.03 8.34 -4.36
CA LEU A 63 7.68 7.90 -3.95
C LEU A 63 7.66 6.44 -3.53
N LYS A 64 8.36 5.56 -4.25
CA LYS A 64 8.49 4.14 -3.89
C LYS A 64 9.18 3.96 -2.53
N GLN A 65 10.26 4.69 -2.28
CA GLN A 65 10.95 4.65 -0.99
C GLN A 65 10.06 5.14 0.15
N GLN A 66 9.32 6.23 -0.06
CA GLN A 66 8.35 6.74 0.91
C GLN A 66 7.26 5.69 1.21
N ALA A 67 6.67 5.09 0.17
CA ALA A 67 5.67 4.04 0.33
C ALA A 67 6.21 2.83 1.13
N LEU A 68 7.44 2.40 0.85
CA LEU A 68 8.08 1.31 1.60
C LEU A 68 8.35 1.67 3.07
N ARG A 69 8.68 2.94 3.38
CA ARG A 69 8.83 3.39 4.77
C ARG A 69 7.49 3.32 5.50
N ILE A 70 6.42 3.86 4.92
CA ILE A 70 5.07 3.82 5.50
C ILE A 70 4.62 2.36 5.71
N GLN A 71 4.81 1.50 4.70
CA GLN A 71 4.45 0.08 4.80
C GLN A 71 5.16 -0.61 5.98
N ARG A 72 6.47 -0.39 6.16
CA ARG A 72 7.22 -0.97 7.28
C ARG A 72 6.78 -0.40 8.62
N ALA A 73 6.52 0.90 8.70
CA ALA A 73 6.00 1.55 9.91
C ALA A 73 4.68 0.92 10.34
N LEU A 74 3.74 0.73 9.40
CA LEU A 74 2.47 0.03 9.63
C LEU A 74 2.67 -1.41 10.09
N ALA A 75 3.52 -2.18 9.40
CA ALA A 75 3.79 -3.58 9.74
C ALA A 75 4.37 -3.76 11.15
N ASN A 76 5.12 -2.77 11.63
CA ASN A 76 5.77 -2.77 12.94
C ASN A 76 4.96 -2.05 14.04
N ASN A 77 3.74 -1.58 13.73
CA ASN A 77 2.94 -0.73 14.62
C ASN A 77 3.65 0.57 15.07
N ASP A 78 4.62 1.05 14.30
CA ASP A 78 5.35 2.31 14.56
C ASP A 78 4.61 3.48 13.91
N PHE A 79 3.44 3.81 14.46
CA PHE A 79 2.56 4.85 13.92
C PHE A 79 3.17 6.25 14.00
N ALA A 80 4.04 6.50 14.99
CA ALA A 80 4.70 7.79 15.16
C ALA A 80 5.56 8.17 13.95
N ARG A 81 6.25 7.20 13.33
CA ARG A 81 7.05 7.40 12.12
C ARG A 81 6.28 7.89 10.92
N ILE A 82 4.97 7.63 10.84
CA ILE A 82 4.13 8.00 9.70
C ILE A 82 3.86 9.51 9.69
N THR A 83 3.97 10.19 10.84
CA THR A 83 3.64 11.63 10.99
C THR A 83 4.36 12.51 9.97
N ASP A 84 5.64 12.24 9.71
CA ASP A 84 6.45 13.03 8.77
C ASP A 84 6.07 12.81 7.31
N ASP A 85 5.50 11.65 6.98
CA ASP A 85 5.03 11.31 5.63
C ASP A 85 3.60 11.86 5.37
N ILE A 86 2.90 12.38 6.38
CA ILE A 86 1.57 13.02 6.21
C ILE A 86 1.72 14.37 5.52
N HIS A 87 0.88 14.62 4.51
CA HIS A 87 0.89 15.89 3.79
C HIS A 87 0.58 17.07 4.73
N PRO A 88 1.39 18.15 4.76
CA PRO A 88 1.25 19.22 5.74
C PRO A 88 -0.11 19.94 5.66
N THR A 89 -0.59 20.24 4.44
CA THR A 89 -1.88 20.93 4.26
C THR A 89 -3.09 20.00 4.09
N ARG A 90 -2.93 18.86 3.39
CA ARG A 90 -4.04 17.96 3.04
C ARG A 90 -4.30 16.86 4.07
N GLY A 91 -3.36 16.64 4.98
CA GLY A 91 -3.47 15.58 5.98
C GLY A 91 -3.45 14.18 5.39
N VAL A 92 -4.03 13.24 6.14
CA VAL A 92 -4.22 11.84 5.76
C VAL A 92 -5.71 11.49 5.89
N ARG A 93 -6.22 10.71 4.93
CA ARG A 93 -7.63 10.31 4.85
C ARG A 93 -7.78 8.84 5.17
N PHE A 94 -8.75 8.51 6.01
CA PHE A 94 -9.11 7.14 6.36
C PHE A 94 -10.50 6.82 5.82
N SER A 95 -10.52 5.88 4.87
CA SER A 95 -11.73 5.32 4.28
C SER A 95 -12.01 3.97 4.94
N MET A 96 -13.25 3.76 5.38
CA MET A 96 -13.67 2.46 5.94
C MET A 96 -13.88 1.40 4.84
N TYR A 97 -13.96 1.82 3.58
CA TYR A 97 -14.20 0.98 2.42
C TYR A 97 -12.95 0.91 1.53
N ALA A 98 -12.95 -0.02 0.57
CA ALA A 98 -11.88 -0.20 -0.42
C ALA A 98 -11.76 0.94 -1.44
N TYR A 99 -12.56 2.01 -1.30
CA TYR A 99 -12.55 3.18 -2.17
C TYR A 99 -12.63 4.46 -1.32
N VAL A 100 -12.14 5.55 -1.90
CA VAL A 100 -12.06 6.85 -1.23
C VAL A 100 -13.30 7.68 -1.54
N ARG A 101 -13.95 8.22 -0.51
CA ARG A 101 -15.04 9.19 -0.58
C ARG A 101 -14.55 10.55 -0.09
N LEU A 102 -14.42 11.49 -1.02
CA LEU A 102 -13.81 12.79 -0.77
C LEU A 102 -14.57 13.67 0.23
N ASP A 103 -15.88 13.48 0.35
CA ASP A 103 -16.74 14.34 1.17
C ASP A 103 -17.06 13.76 2.57
N THR A 104 -16.99 12.43 2.70
CA THR A 104 -17.49 11.75 3.92
C THR A 104 -16.42 11.01 4.70
N ASP A 105 -15.28 10.68 4.09
CA ASP A 105 -14.21 9.99 4.81
C ASP A 105 -13.48 10.93 5.75
N LYS A 106 -13.05 10.38 6.90
CA LYS A 106 -12.39 11.16 7.94
C LYS A 106 -11.00 11.57 7.47
N VAL A 107 -10.68 12.85 7.61
CA VAL A 107 -9.34 13.41 7.37
C VAL A 107 -8.76 13.87 8.70
N PHE A 108 -7.49 13.56 8.92
CA PHE A 108 -6.71 14.11 10.04
C PHE A 108 -5.60 14.98 9.47
N SER A 109 -5.41 16.18 10.05
CA SER A 109 -4.18 16.94 9.84
C SER A 109 -2.98 16.18 10.44
N ARG A 110 -1.76 16.59 10.08
CA ARG A 110 -0.54 16.01 10.65
C ARG A 110 -0.53 16.15 12.19
N GLU A 111 -0.93 17.31 12.68
CA GLU A 111 -0.96 17.64 14.11
C GLU A 111 -2.05 16.83 14.83
N GLN A 112 -3.25 16.73 14.23
CA GLN A 112 -4.34 15.93 14.78
C GLN A 112 -3.97 14.44 14.86
N TYR A 113 -3.27 13.92 13.86
CA TYR A 113 -2.76 12.54 13.88
C TYR A 113 -1.75 12.36 15.02
N ALA A 114 -0.77 13.26 15.14
CA ALA A 114 0.23 13.21 16.21
C ALA A 114 -0.40 13.30 17.60
N GLN A 115 -1.39 14.18 17.79
CA GLN A 115 -2.16 14.30 19.04
C GLN A 115 -2.93 13.01 19.35
N TYR A 116 -3.56 12.39 18.35
CA TYR A 116 -4.30 11.14 18.52
C TYR A 116 -3.40 10.01 19.02
N LEU A 117 -2.14 9.93 18.56
CA LEU A 117 -1.19 8.93 19.03
C LEU A 117 -0.82 9.08 20.51
N GLN A 118 -0.85 10.30 21.05
CA GLN A 118 -0.57 10.56 22.48
C GLN A 118 -1.77 10.28 23.38
N SER A 119 -2.98 10.23 22.83
CA SER A 119 -4.22 9.96 23.57
C SER A 119 -4.49 8.47 23.80
N LYS A 120 -3.63 7.59 23.27
CA LYS A 120 -3.77 6.13 23.34
C LYS A 120 -3.02 5.51 24.51
#